data_AF-A0A512E4J1-F1
#
_entry.id   AF-A0A512E4J1-F1
#
_cell.length_a   1.000
_cell.length_b   1.000
_cell.length_c   1.000
_cell.angle_alpha   90.00
_cell.angle_beta   90.00
_cell.angle_gamma   90.00
#
_symmetry.space_group_name_H-M   'P 1'
#
loop_
_entity.id
_entity.type
_entity.pdbx_description
1 polymer ?
#
loop_
_entity_poly.entity_id
_entity_poly.type
_entity_poly.pdbx_seq_one_letter_code
_entity_poly.pdbx_strand_id
1 'polypeptide(L)' 'MDRDHDGQDRCILEVDGSAAGILLRENGGEYRFFAAESRTAGLDRRTFRSPQRAEEEVRRILRQGMRRR' A
#
# COMPACT_ATOMS: atom_id res chain seq x y z
N MET A 1 -31.08 -9.10 -5.03
CA MET A 1 -29.79 -9.45 -4.41
C MET A 1 -28.77 -8.50 -4.99
N ASP A 2 -28.52 -7.41 -4.28
CA ASP A 2 -27.63 -6.34 -4.69
C ASP A 2 -26.23 -6.90 -4.93
N ARG A 3 -25.86 -7.00 -6.21
CA ARG A 3 -24.48 -7.26 -6.63
C ARG A 3 -23.70 -5.95 -6.57
N ASP A 4 -23.67 -5.31 -5.42
CA ASP A 4 -22.83 -4.13 -5.16
C ASP A 4 -21.49 -4.56 -4.54
N HIS A 5 -20.77 -5.46 -5.21
CA HIS A 5 -19.36 -5.71 -4.89
C HIS A 5 -18.49 -5.52 -6.14
N ASP A 6 -18.72 -4.44 -6.89
CA ASP A 6 -17.65 -3.79 -7.67
C ASP A 6 -16.72 -3.00 -6.71
N GLY A 7 -16.41 -3.63 -5.57
CA GLY A 7 -15.59 -3.10 -4.51
C GLY A 7 -14.15 -3.27 -4.91
N GLN A 8 -13.64 -2.33 -5.71
CA GLN A 8 -12.23 -2.01 -5.64
C GLN A 8 -11.99 -1.56 -4.19
N ASP A 9 -11.67 -2.50 -3.31
CA ASP A 9 -11.26 -2.21 -1.94
C ASP A 9 -10.00 -1.35 -2.04
N ARG A 10 -10.20 -0.04 -1.89
CA ARG A 10 -9.16 0.99 -1.91
C ARG A 10 -8.87 1.35 -0.47
N CYS A 11 -7.73 0.91 0.03
CA CYS A 11 -7.27 1.25 1.37
C CYS A 11 -6.18 2.31 1.26
N ILE A 12 -6.35 3.44 1.95
CA ILE A 12 -5.26 4.39 2.16
C ILE A 12 -4.36 3.77 3.21
N LEU A 13 -3.06 3.68 2.91
CA LEU A 13 -2.07 3.19 3.83
C LEU A 13 -1.36 4.39 4.46
N GLU A 14 -1.69 4.66 5.72
CA GLU A 14 -1.10 5.73 6.51
C GLU A 14 -0.03 5.16 7.45
N VAL A 15 1.16 5.76 7.48
CA VAL A 15 2.24 5.37 8.39
C VAL A 15 2.77 6.62 9.08
N ASP A 16 2.87 6.57 10.41
CA ASP A 16 3.34 7.68 11.27
C ASP A 16 2.61 9.02 11.01
N GLY A 17 1.32 8.96 10.68
CA GLY A 17 0.48 10.13 10.43
C GLY A 17 0.63 10.77 9.04
N SER A 18 1.37 10.14 8.12
CA SER A 18 1.47 10.54 6.72
C SER A 18 0.92 9.45 5.79
N ALA A 19 0.23 9.85 4.73
CA ALA A 19 -0.26 8.92 3.71
C ALA A 19 0.93 8.36 2.92
N ALA A 20 1.30 7.11 3.17
CA ALA A 20 2.43 6.44 2.54
C ALA A 20 2.09 5.97 1.11
N GLY A 21 0.82 5.64 0.86
CA GLY A 21 0.31 5.22 -0.45
C GLY A 21 -1.12 4.68 -0.41
N ILE A 22 -1.55 4.10 -1.53
CA ILE A 22 -2.87 3.49 -1.69
C ILE A 22 -2.69 2.02 -2.06
N LEU A 23 -3.48 1.14 -1.45
CA LEU A 23 -3.63 -0.26 -1.85
C LEU A 23 -4.93 -0.43 -2.63
N LEU A 24 -4.82 -1.01 -3.82
CA LEU A 24 -5.93 -1.37 -4.69
C LEU A 24 -6.03 -2.88 -4.76
N ARG A 25 -7.16 -3.44 -4.34
CA ARG A 25 -7.44 -4.86 -4.54
C ARG A 25 -7.74 -5.14 -6.03
N GLU A 26 -6.98 -6.07 -6.61
CA GLU A 26 -7.11 -6.53 -7.99
C GLU A 26 -8.00 -7.78 -8.04
N ASN A 27 -8.49 -8.12 -9.24
CA ASN A 27 -9.44 -9.22 -9.50
C ASN A 27 -8.90 -10.65 -9.23
N GLY A 28 -7.74 -10.79 -8.57
CA GLY A 28 -7.16 -12.05 -8.08
C GLY A 28 -7.04 -12.13 -6.56
N GLY A 29 -7.57 -11.15 -5.81
CA GLY A 29 -7.37 -11.04 -4.36
C GLY A 29 -5.99 -10.52 -3.96
N GLU A 30 -5.18 -10.13 -4.94
CA GLU A 30 -3.92 -9.42 -4.73
C GLU A 30 -4.18 -7.93 -4.54
N TYR A 31 -3.24 -7.24 -3.90
CA TYR A 31 -3.30 -5.82 -3.62
C TYR A 31 -2.13 -5.14 -4.29
N ARG A 32 -2.39 -4.18 -5.17
CA ARG A 32 -1.36 -3.35 -5.79
C ARG A 32 -1.18 -2.07 -4.98
N PHE A 33 0.05 -1.80 -4.58
CA PHE A 33 0.43 -0.58 -3.87
C PHE A 33 0.80 0.53 -4.85
N PHE A 34 0.37 1.75 -4.57
CA PHE A 34 0.74 2.97 -5.30
C PHE A 34 1.36 3.95 -4.31
N ALA A 35 2.60 4.35 -4.56
CA ALA A 35 3.33 5.22 -3.65
C ALA A 35 2.77 6.65 -3.73
N ALA A 36 2.47 7.25 -2.58
CA ALA A 36 2.12 8.66 -2.50
C ALA A 36 3.37 9.54 -2.27
N GLU A 37 4.48 8.95 -1.84
CA GLU A 37 5.68 9.67 -1.40
C GLU A 37 6.95 9.11 -2.05
N SER A 38 7.97 9.95 -2.27
CA SER A 38 9.25 9.53 -2.84
C SER A 38 9.98 8.47 -1.99
N ARG A 39 9.71 8.41 -0.68
CA ARG A 39 10.29 7.42 0.22
C ARG A 39 9.74 6.02 -0.04
N THR A 40 8.47 5.91 -0.46
CA THR A 40 7.80 4.65 -0.77
C THR A 40 7.81 4.32 -2.27
N ALA A 41 8.43 5.17 -3.10
CA ALA A 41 8.57 4.96 -4.54
C ALA A 41 9.18 3.60 -4.92
N GLY A 42 10.04 3.03 -4.06
CA GLY A 42 10.58 1.67 -4.26
C GLY A 42 9.54 0.54 -4.18
N LEU A 43 8.32 0.84 -3.71
CA LEU A 43 7.19 -0.09 -3.65
C LEU A 43 6.13 0.22 -4.70
N ASP A 44 6.30 1.26 -5.52
CA ASP A 44 5.29 1.66 -6.48
C ASP A 44 4.93 0.51 -7.42
N ARG A 45 3.63 0.28 -7.58
CA ARG A 45 3.00 -0.81 -8.35
C ARG A 45 3.36 -2.23 -7.90
N ARG A 46 4.05 -2.42 -6.76
CA ARG A 46 4.27 -3.77 -6.22
C ARG A 46 2.93 -4.39 -5.82
N THR A 47 2.80 -5.68 -6.13
CA THR A 47 1.65 -6.48 -5.71
C THR A 47 1.97 -7.24 -4.43
N PHE A 48 0.96 -7.35 -3.58
CA PHE A 48 1.01 -8.00 -2.28
C PHE A 48 -0.18 -8.94 -2.15
N ARG A 49 0.01 -10.07 -1.47
CA ARG A 49 -1.07 -11.04 -1.23
C ARG A 49 -2.00 -10.64 -0.07
N SER A 50 -1.59 -9.67 0.74
CA SER A 50 -2.37 -9.16 1.87
C SER A 50 -1.98 -7.70 2.15
N PRO A 51 -2.93 -6.84 2.59
CA PRO A 51 -2.64 -5.48 3.03
C PRO A 51 -1.60 -5.43 4.16
N GLN A 52 -1.62 -6.40 5.09
CA GLN A 52 -0.67 -6.42 6.21
C GLN A 52 0.78 -6.53 5.74
N ARG A 53 1.04 -7.32 4.68
CA ARG A 53 2.38 -7.42 4.09
C ARG A 53 2.82 -6.13 3.40
N ALA A 54 1.89 -5.42 2.77
CA ALA A 54 2.20 -4.13 2.19
C ALA A 54 2.57 -3.12 3.29
N GLU A 55 1.82 -3.09 4.39
CA GLU A 55 2.12 -2.24 5.54
C GLU A 55 3.51 -2.51 6.12
N GLU A 56 3.85 -3.78 6.37
CA GLU A 56 5.15 -4.15 6.91
C GLU A 56 6.31 -3.68 6.02
N GLU A 57 6.21 -3.88 4.71
CA GLU A 57 7.24 -3.48 3.76
C GLU A 57 7.35 -1.95 3.63
N VAL A 58 6.23 -1.24 3.60
CA VAL A 58 6.19 0.23 3.62
C VAL A 58 6.84 0.77 4.89
N ARG A 59 6.47 0.23 6.06
CA ARG A 59 7.04 0.61 7.35
C ARG A 59 8.54 0.32 7.42
N ARG A 60 8.99 -0.79 6.83
CA ARG A 60 10.41 -1.15 6.74
C ARG A 60 11.18 -0.13 5.91
N ILE A 61 10.68 0.28 4.75
CA ILE A 61 11.35 1.26 3.90
C ILE A 61 11.37 2.65 4.55
N LEU A 62 10.25 3.08 5.14
CA LEU A 62 10.20 4.37 5.85
C LEU A 62 11.21 4.41 7.00
N ARG A 63 11.33 3.33 7.79
CA ARG A 63 12.37 3.20 8.82
C ARG A 63 13.80 3.22 8.25
N GLN A 64 14.03 2.61 7.10
CA GLN A 64 15.35 2.60 6.46
C GLN A 64 15.72 3.96 5.85
N GLY A 65 14.75 4.68 5.28
CA GLY A 65 14.93 6.03 4.74
C GLY A 65 15.28 7.05 5.83
N MET A 66 14.81 6.85 7.06
CA MET A 66 15.13 7.69 8.22
C MET A 66 16.61 7.61 8.64
N ARG A 67 17.33 6.54 8.27
CA ARG A 67 18.76 6.34 8.59
C ARG A 67 19.72 7.01 7.60
N ARG A 68 19.21 7.68 6.56
CA ARG A 68 20.02 8.37 5.54
C ARG A 68 20.07 9.91 5.70
N ARG A 69 19.80 10.43 6.90
CA ARG A 69 19.91 11.85 7.20
C ARG A 69 21.00 12.12 8.22
#